data_AF-A0A2T6BGJ4-F1
#
_entry.id   AF-A0A2T6BGJ4-F1
#
_cell.length_a   1.000
_cell.length_b   1.000
_cell.length_c   1.000
_cell.angle_alpha   90.00
_cell.angle_beta   90.00
_cell.angle_gamma   90.00
#
_symmetry.space_group_name_H-M   'P 1'
#
loop_
_entity.id
_entity.type
_entity.pdbx_description
1 polymer ?
#
loop_
_entity_poly.entity_id
_entity_poly.type
_entity_poly.pdbx_seq_one_letter_code
_entity_poly.pdbx_strand_id
1 'polypeptide(L)' 'MEQLTQMELLHLQDLIGAEALAVRKCQMYEKQCKSGEMKQWFRDAAELHRAHIRGMMKELRRHDGRERKHAERKQ' A
#
# COMPACT_ATOMS: atom_id res chain seq x y z
N MET A 1 -4.60 -0.49 23.28
CA MET A 1 -4.43 -0.27 21.83
C MET A 1 -5.72 0.32 21.33
N GLU A 2 -5.65 1.50 20.72
CA GLU A 2 -6.82 2.18 20.15
C GLU A 2 -7.24 1.49 18.86
N GLN A 3 -8.53 1.19 18.73
CA GLN A 3 -9.11 0.71 17.47
C GLN A 3 -9.28 1.91 16.54
N LEU A 4 -9.06 1.70 15.24
CA LEU A 4 -9.42 2.70 14.24
C LEU A 4 -10.93 2.93 14.28
N THR A 5 -11.33 4.18 14.20
CA THR A 5 -12.72 4.54 13.93
C THR A 5 -13.13 4.06 12.54
N GLN A 6 -14.44 3.93 12.30
CA GLN A 6 -14.97 3.57 10.99
C GLN A 6 -14.55 4.56 9.90
N MET A 7 -14.41 5.84 10.23
CA MET A 7 -13.98 6.88 9.30
C MET A 7 -12.50 6.72 8.92
N GLU A 8 -11.64 6.45 9.89
CA GLU A 8 -10.21 6.20 9.63
C GLU A 8 -10.00 4.92 8.81
N LEU A 9 -10.81 3.89 9.05
CA LEU A 9 -10.80 2.67 8.24
C LEU A 9 -11.19 2.94 6.79
N LEU A 10 -12.24 3.74 6.56
CA LEU A 10 -12.67 4.15 5.22
C LEU A 10 -11.56 4.93 4.51
N HIS A 11 -10.98 5.94 5.16
CA HIS A 11 -9.88 6.72 4.61
C HIS A 11 -8.66 5.86 4.27
N LEU A 12 -8.31 4.89 5.12
CA LEU A 12 -7.21 3.96 4.82
C LEU A 12 -7.50 3.11 3.58
N GLN A 13 -8.74 2.64 3.40
CA GLN A 13 -9.12 1.89 2.20
C GLN A 13 -9.02 2.76 0.93
N ASP A 14 -9.48 4.01 1.01
CA ASP A 14 -9.38 4.97 -0.10
C ASP A 14 -7.93 5.26 -0.46
N LEU A 15 -7.07 5.49 0.53
CA LEU A 15 -5.64 5.71 0.33
C LEU A 15 -4.96 4.47 -0.30
N ILE A 16 -5.27 3.26 0.18
CA ILE A 16 -4.76 2.02 -0.43
C ILE A 16 -5.21 1.91 -1.90
N GLY A 17 -6.46 2.25 -2.20
CA GLY A 17 -6.98 2.27 -3.56
C GLY A 17 -6.25 3.27 -4.46
N ALA A 18 -6.02 4.48 -3.96
CA ALA A 18 -5.30 5.55 -4.66
C ALA A 18 -3.84 5.15 -4.96
N GLU A 19 -3.13 4.61 -3.97
CA GLU A 19 -1.77 4.11 -4.13
C GLU A 19 -1.69 2.95 -5.13
N ALA A 20 -2.65 2.02 -5.09
CA ALA A 20 -2.71 0.92 -6.06
C ALA A 20 -2.96 1.41 -7.49
N LEU A 21 -3.77 2.46 -7.65
CA LEU A 21 -3.95 3.12 -8.95
C LEU A 21 -2.66 3.81 -9.41
N ALA A 22 -1.93 4.47 -8.52
CA ALA A 22 -0.66 5.11 -8.84
C ALA A 22 0.38 4.08 -9.33
N VAL A 23 0.52 2.93 -8.65
CA VAL A 23 1.38 1.82 -9.11
C VAL A 23 1.04 1.41 -10.54
N ARG A 24 -0.25 1.19 -10.85
CA ARG A 24 -0.68 0.81 -12.20
C ARG A 24 -0.35 1.86 -13.25
N LYS A 25 -0.50 3.15 -12.92
CA LYS A 25 -0.14 4.26 -13.81
C LYS A 25 1.36 4.30 -14.07
N CYS A 26 2.19 4.19 -13.03
CA CYS A 26 3.64 4.13 -13.18
C CYS A 26 4.06 2.98 -14.10
N GLN A 27 3.53 1.77 -13.89
CA GLN A 27 3.81 0.61 -14.73
C GLN A 27 3.36 0.78 -16.19
N MET A 28 2.22 1.46 -16.41
CA MET A 28 1.74 1.77 -17.75
C MET A 28 2.68 2.76 -18.46
N TYR A 29 3.07 3.84 -17.78
CA TYR A 29 3.94 4.85 -18.36
C TYR A 29 5.37 4.35 -18.58
N GLU A 30 5.89 3.49 -17.69
CA GLU A 30 7.16 2.79 -17.89
C GLU A 30 7.17 2.03 -19.23
N LYS A 31 6.09 1.29 -19.52
CA LYS A 31 5.96 0.51 -20.76
C LYS A 31 5.85 1.38 -22.00
N GLN A 32 5.21 2.55 -21.90
CA GLN A 32 4.98 3.46 -23.02
C GLN A 32 6.17 4.39 -23.28
N CYS A 33 7.03 4.62 -22.29
CA CYS A 33 8.15 5.53 -22.46
C CYS A 33 9.28 4.91 -23.28
N LYS A 34 9.95 5.74 -24.08
CA LYS A 34 11.15 5.35 -24.85
C LYS A 34 12.45 5.68 -24.10
N SER A 35 12.44 6.68 -23.22
CA SER A 35 13.61 7.09 -22.43
C SER A 35 13.92 6.08 -21.32
N GLY A 36 15.18 5.63 -21.26
CA GLY A 36 15.64 4.74 -20.19
C GLY A 36 15.60 5.39 -18.81
N GLU A 37 15.91 6.69 -18.73
CA GLU A 37 15.86 7.45 -17.48
C GLU A 37 14.44 7.57 -16.94
N MET A 38 13.48 7.92 -17.79
CA MET A 38 12.08 8.02 -17.37
C MET A 38 11.51 6.66 -16.97
N LYS A 39 11.90 5.57 -17.63
CA LYS A 39 11.56 4.21 -17.18
C LYS A 39 12.06 3.95 -15.76
N GLN A 40 13.28 4.39 -15.45
CA GLN A 40 13.81 4.26 -14.09
C GLN A 40 12.96 5.04 -13.09
N TRP A 41 12.62 6.30 -13.38
CA TRP A 41 11.76 7.11 -12.51
C TRP A 41 10.40 6.46 -12.26
N PHE A 42 9.76 5.90 -13.28
CA PHE A 42 8.48 5.20 -13.10
C PHE A 42 8.62 3.93 -12.27
N ARG A 43 9.73 3.18 -12.40
CA ARG A 43 10.01 2.01 -11.55
C ARG A 43 10.20 2.41 -10.09
N ASP A 44 10.99 3.45 -9.84
CA ASP A 44 11.26 3.94 -8.48
C ASP A 44 9.99 4.47 -7.83
N ALA A 45 9.18 5.24 -8.57
CA ALA A 45 7.88 5.72 -8.11
C ALA A 45 6.91 4.56 -7.82
N ALA A 46 6.86 3.53 -8.68
CA ALA A 46 6.02 2.36 -8.45
C ALA A 46 6.41 1.62 -7.17
N GLU A 47 7.71 1.52 -6.86
CA GLU A 47 8.18 0.88 -5.63
C GLU A 47 7.85 1.70 -4.38
N LEU A 48 7.94 3.04 -4.47
CA LEU A 48 7.51 3.93 -3.39
C LEU A 48 6.02 3.73 -3.05
N HIS A 49 5.16 3.76 -4.06
CA HIS A 49 3.72 3.52 -3.88
C HIS A 49 3.44 2.12 -3.30
N ARG A 50 4.17 1.08 -3.71
CA ARG A 50 4.09 -0.25 -3.10
C ARG A 50 4.51 -0.24 -1.64
N ALA A 51 5.55 0.52 -1.28
CA ALA A 51 5.99 0.66 0.11
C ALA A 51 4.90 1.31 0.97
N HIS A 52 4.23 2.35 0.48
CA HIS A 52 3.12 2.99 1.17
C HIS A 52 1.96 2.01 1.42
N ILE A 53 1.55 1.23 0.41
CA ILE A 53 0.53 0.19 0.56
C ILE A 53 0.93 -0.83 1.63
N ARG A 54 2.18 -1.30 1.62
CA ARG A 54 2.68 -2.25 2.64
C ARG A 54 2.60 -1.65 4.04
N GLY A 55 2.93 -0.37 4.19
CA GLY A 55 2.81 0.37 5.45
C GLY A 55 1.37 0.46 5.95
N MET A 56 0.45 0.93 5.10
CA MET A 56 -0.98 1.05 5.47
C MET A 56 -1.60 -0.31 5.80
N MET A 57 -1.26 -1.37 5.04
CA MET A 57 -1.73 -2.73 5.33
C MET A 57 -1.18 -3.28 6.65
N LYS A 58 0.02 -2.86 7.06
CA LYS A 58 0.57 -3.23 8.37
C LYS A 58 -0.23 -2.57 9.49
N GLU A 59 -0.49 -1.27 9.40
CA GLU A 59 -1.30 -0.56 10.38
C GLU A 59 -2.73 -1.12 10.44
N LEU A 60 -3.34 -1.41 9.29
CA LEU A 60 -4.67 -2.02 9.24
C LEU A 60 -4.69 -3.38 9.95
N ARG A 61 -3.66 -4.23 9.78
CA ARG A 61 -3.57 -5.50 10.53
C ARG A 61 -3.37 -5.33 12.04
N ARG A 62 -2.62 -4.30 12.46
CA ARG A 62 -2.40 -3.98 13.88
C ARG A 62 -3.70 -3.54 14.55
N HIS A 63 -4.49 -2.71 13.87
CA HIS A 63 -5.73 -2.17 14.42
C HIS A 63 -6.95 -3.10 14.25
N ASP A 64 -6.98 -3.97 13.24
CA ASP A 64 -8.05 -4.95 12.99
C ASP A 64 -7.93 -6.22 13.88
N GLY A 65 -7.03 -6.23 14.86
CA GLY A 65 -6.84 -7.31 15.83
C GLY A 65 -6.31 -8.64 15.25
N ARG A 66 -5.91 -8.68 13.97
CA ARG A 66 -5.44 -9.91 13.31
C ARG A 66 -4.06 -10.37 13.76
N GLU A 67 -3.23 -9.49 14.33
CA GLU A 67 -1.98 -9.90 14.97
C GLU A 67 -2.20 -10.82 16.18
N ARG A 68 -3.28 -10.63 16.96
CA ARG A 68 -3.59 -11.48 18.13
C ARG A 68 -3.90 -12.92 17.74
N LYS A 69 -4.73 -13.11 16.71
CA LYS A 69 -5.15 -14.46 16.24
C LYS A 69 -3.99 -15.30 15.69
N HIS A 70 -2.90 -14.66 15.26
CA HIS A 70 -1.74 -15.38 14.72
C HIS A 70 -0.71 -15.74 15.80
N ALA A 71 -0.68 -14.99 16.91
CA ALA A 71 0.15 -15.28 18.08
C ALA A 71 -0.46 -16.38 18.97
N GLU A 72 -1.78 -16.37 19.16
CA GLU A 72 -2.51 -17.36 19.97
C GLU A 72 -2.57 -18.75 19.31
N ARG A 73 -2.42 -18.86 17.99
CA ARG A 73 -2.37 -20.15 17.26
C ARG A 73 -1.00 -20.83 17.29
N LYS A 74 0.01 -20.21 17.90
CA LYS A 74 1.36 -20.75 18.05
C LYS A 74 1.71 -21.15 19.50
N GLN A 75 0.75 -21.04 20.41
CA GLN A 75 0.77 -21.67 21.74
C GLN A 75 -0.12 -22.91 21.73
#